data_AF-A0A6J8BPN8-F1
#
_entry.id   AF-A0A6J8BPN8-F1
#
_cell.length_a   1.000
_cell.length_b   1.000
_cell.length_c   1.000
_cell.angle_alpha   90.00
_cell.angle_beta   90.00
_cell.angle_gamma   90.00
#
_symmetry.space_group_name_H-M   'P 1'
#
loop_
_entity.id
_entity.type
_entity.pdbx_description
1 polymer ?
#
loop_
_entity_poly.entity_id
_entity_poly.type
_entity_poly.pdbx_seq_one_letter_code
_entity_poly.pdbx_strand_id
1 'polypeptide(L)'
;MDFRNQLDFFLNTWKSYLRARSVLASFQLLYTLEKVWPGPVEQLVQFIVYLSLKHLSPATVRLYISGMSFSHKARNLKDTTKNFVVSKMLEDLHRNHPQRDNRAPITLSLLRQIIDALPSICTSTYESLLFKSSFMMAYFSMLRVSEFTTKNKSDSSTEALHLSDVVLPDRQLKINIKKNKKDQRGHSTFIVINKYRDNASICPVLTLKKYLSARPTVSGRNQLFMHFDGSSLTCYQLSANSMLRKSVNICNIPNPYLLKSHSFRIGAATEASNRGIYEDEAIKNGEGGRQVHLSATSGFRGKNNFFICTEVNNIIANSLK
;
A
#
# COMPACT_ATOMS: atom_id res chain seq x y z
N MET A 1 -14.23 4.35 -19.37
CA MET A 1 -13.77 3.24 -18.51
C MET A 1 -12.35 2.89 -18.97
N ASP A 2 -11.32 3.04 -18.13
CA ASP A 2 -9.93 2.93 -18.58
C ASP A 2 -9.44 1.47 -18.50
N PHE A 3 -9.35 0.83 -19.67
CA PHE A 3 -8.98 -0.58 -19.84
C PHE A 3 -7.63 -0.94 -19.20
N ARG A 4 -6.68 0.01 -19.10
CA ARG A 4 -5.31 -0.28 -18.63
C ARG A 4 -5.21 -0.57 -17.13
N ASN A 5 -5.99 0.11 -16.28
CA ASN A 5 -5.96 -0.15 -14.84
C ASN A 5 -6.64 -1.49 -14.48
N GLN A 6 -7.69 -1.86 -15.24
CA GLN A 6 -8.25 -3.20 -15.18
C GLN A 6 -7.23 -4.24 -15.65
N LEU A 7 -6.47 -3.93 -16.71
CA LEU A 7 -5.39 -4.77 -17.21
C LEU A 7 -4.29 -4.97 -16.16
N ASP A 8 -3.87 -3.94 -15.44
CA ASP A 8 -2.80 -4.04 -14.42
C ASP A 8 -3.23 -4.78 -13.14
N PHE A 9 -4.48 -4.57 -12.70
CA PHE A 9 -5.09 -5.39 -11.66
C PHE A 9 -5.19 -6.86 -12.10
N PHE A 10 -5.61 -7.07 -13.35
CA PHE A 10 -5.64 -8.38 -13.97
C PHE A 10 -4.24 -8.97 -14.01
N LEU A 11 -3.20 -8.23 -14.39
CA LEU A 11 -1.82 -8.73 -14.51
C LEU A 11 -1.23 -9.21 -13.17
N ASN A 12 -1.44 -8.49 -12.07
CA ASN A 12 -0.93 -8.94 -10.77
C ASN A 12 -1.69 -10.17 -10.26
N THR A 13 -3.02 -10.16 -10.37
CA THR A 13 -3.86 -11.30 -10.02
C THR A 13 -3.54 -12.51 -10.92
N TRP A 14 -3.31 -12.27 -12.19
CA TRP A 14 -2.95 -13.25 -13.21
C TRP A 14 -1.59 -13.87 -12.95
N LYS A 15 -0.58 -13.08 -12.55
CA LYS A 15 0.72 -13.62 -12.09
C LYS A 15 0.54 -14.58 -10.91
N SER A 16 -0.30 -14.23 -9.94
CA SER A 16 -0.62 -15.13 -8.83
C SER A 16 -1.34 -16.40 -9.29
N TYR A 17 -2.23 -16.30 -10.27
CA TYR A 17 -2.94 -17.46 -10.84
C TYR A 17 -2.02 -18.36 -11.67
N LEU A 18 -1.12 -17.78 -12.46
CA LEU A 18 -0.08 -18.52 -13.19
C LEU A 18 0.85 -19.24 -12.21
N ARG A 19 1.21 -18.58 -11.10
CA ARG A 19 1.99 -19.22 -10.04
C ARG A 19 1.22 -20.37 -9.39
N ALA A 20 -0.06 -20.18 -9.10
CA ALA A 20 -0.92 -21.24 -8.57
C ALA A 20 -0.94 -22.46 -9.50
N ARG A 21 -1.09 -22.23 -10.81
CA ARG A 21 -1.07 -23.28 -11.84
C ARG A 21 0.28 -24.00 -11.91
N SER A 22 1.39 -23.26 -11.85
CA SER A 22 2.74 -23.84 -11.82
C SER A 22 2.92 -24.73 -10.59
N VAL A 23 2.48 -24.29 -9.42
CA VAL A 23 2.59 -25.07 -8.17
C VAL A 23 1.69 -26.31 -8.22
N LEU A 24 0.48 -26.20 -8.78
CA LEU A 24 -0.39 -27.37 -8.99
C LEU A 24 0.26 -28.38 -9.94
N ALA A 25 0.86 -27.94 -11.05
CA ALA A 25 1.53 -28.83 -11.98
C ALA A 25 2.70 -29.58 -11.32
N SER A 26 3.48 -28.89 -10.47
CA SER A 26 4.54 -29.52 -9.67
C SER A 26 4.00 -30.54 -8.68
N PHE A 27 2.87 -30.24 -8.01
CA PHE A 27 2.18 -31.18 -7.13
C PHE A 27 1.73 -32.43 -7.88
N GLN A 28 1.01 -32.26 -9.00
CA GLN A 28 0.52 -33.38 -9.81
C GLN A 28 1.67 -34.25 -10.33
N LEU A 29 2.78 -33.64 -10.74
CA LEU A 29 3.97 -34.37 -11.15
C LEU A 29 4.60 -35.16 -9.99
N LEU A 30 4.74 -34.54 -8.82
CA LEU A 30 5.39 -35.15 -7.65
C LEU A 30 4.64 -36.38 -7.14
N TYR A 31 3.31 -36.34 -7.16
CA TYR A 31 2.45 -37.44 -6.68
C TYR A 31 1.93 -38.33 -7.81
N THR A 32 2.49 -38.21 -9.02
CA THR A 32 2.11 -39.01 -10.20
C THR A 32 0.59 -39.00 -10.46
N LEU A 33 -0.04 -37.85 -10.23
CA LEU A 33 -1.48 -37.70 -10.37
C LEU A 33 -1.86 -37.45 -11.82
N GLU A 34 -2.99 -38.01 -12.22
CA GLU A 34 -3.57 -37.74 -13.53
C GLU A 34 -3.93 -36.25 -13.66
N LYS A 35 -3.57 -35.65 -14.80
CA LYS A 35 -3.81 -34.24 -15.10
C LYS A 35 -5.23 -34.02 -15.62
N VAL A 36 -6.22 -34.32 -14.78
CA VAL A 36 -7.64 -34.08 -15.09
C VAL A 36 -8.01 -32.62 -14.80
N TRP A 37 -8.79 -31.99 -15.69
CA TRP A 37 -9.23 -30.61 -15.52
C TRP A 37 -10.72 -30.44 -15.90
N PRO A 38 -11.61 -30.07 -14.96
CA PRO A 38 -11.37 -29.77 -13.56
C PRO A 38 -10.96 -31.02 -12.78
N GLY A 39 -10.00 -30.88 -11.85
CA GLY A 39 -9.57 -31.99 -11.00
C GLY A 39 -10.66 -32.40 -10.00
N PRO A 40 -10.69 -33.68 -9.57
CA PRO A 40 -11.64 -34.16 -8.58
C PRO A 40 -11.42 -33.50 -7.21
N VAL A 41 -12.44 -33.55 -6.35
CA VAL A 41 -12.44 -32.87 -5.04
C VAL A 41 -11.30 -33.39 -4.16
N GLU A 42 -11.02 -34.68 -4.24
CA GLU A 42 -9.96 -35.36 -3.50
C GLU A 42 -8.58 -34.80 -3.83
N GLN A 43 -8.30 -34.54 -5.12
CA GLN A 43 -7.04 -33.92 -5.54
C GLN A 43 -6.94 -32.47 -5.04
N LEU A 44 -8.05 -31.72 -4.98
CA LEU A 44 -8.03 -30.36 -4.41
C LEU A 44 -7.76 -30.36 -2.91
N VAL A 45 -8.34 -31.32 -2.17
CA VAL A 45 -8.08 -31.53 -0.74
C VAL A 45 -6.61 -31.87 -0.51
N GLN A 46 -6.07 -32.85 -1.24
CA GLN A 46 -4.64 -33.21 -1.17
C GLN A 46 -3.74 -32.04 -1.53
N PHE A 47 -4.12 -31.23 -2.53
CA PHE A 47 -3.38 -30.04 -2.90
C PHE A 47 -3.37 -29.00 -1.77
N ILE A 48 -4.49 -28.77 -1.09
CA ILE A 48 -4.55 -27.86 0.07
C ILE A 48 -3.63 -28.35 1.19
N VAL A 49 -3.64 -29.66 1.50
CA VAL A 49 -2.70 -30.27 2.46
C VAL A 49 -1.26 -30.02 2.03
N TYR A 50 -0.94 -30.31 0.77
CA TYR A 50 0.40 -30.10 0.22
C TYR A 50 0.87 -28.65 0.37
N LEU A 51 0.02 -27.67 0.06
CA LEU A 51 0.36 -26.25 0.24
C LEU A 51 0.59 -25.89 1.72
N SER A 52 -0.19 -26.47 2.62
CA SER A 52 -0.01 -26.30 4.07
C SER A 52 1.32 -26.90 4.54
N LEU A 53 1.67 -28.11 4.07
CA LEU A 53 2.96 -28.75 4.36
C LEU A 53 4.16 -28.00 3.78
N LYS A 54 3.95 -27.21 2.72
CA LYS A 54 4.94 -26.26 2.19
C LYS A 54 4.98 -24.93 2.97
N HIS A 55 4.27 -24.83 4.09
CA HIS A 55 4.18 -23.65 4.95
C HIS A 55 3.68 -22.39 4.23
N LEU A 56 2.83 -22.54 3.20
CA LEU A 56 2.18 -21.38 2.58
C LEU A 56 1.13 -20.81 3.52
N SER A 57 1.03 -19.48 3.57
CA SER A 57 0.01 -18.82 4.39
C SER A 57 -1.41 -19.19 3.93
N PRO A 58 -2.40 -19.25 4.85
CA PRO A 58 -3.79 -19.53 4.48
C PRO A 58 -4.35 -18.56 3.43
N ALA A 59 -3.88 -17.31 3.43
CA ALA A 59 -4.24 -16.32 2.41
C ALA A 59 -3.71 -16.71 1.02
N THR A 60 -2.46 -17.19 0.95
CA THR A 60 -1.87 -17.69 -0.30
C THR A 60 -2.58 -18.94 -0.80
N VAL A 61 -2.92 -19.87 0.09
CA VAL A 61 -3.69 -21.07 -0.27
C VAL A 61 -5.03 -20.69 -0.89
N ARG A 62 -5.80 -19.80 -0.23
CA ARG A 62 -7.06 -19.29 -0.77
C ARG A 62 -6.90 -18.59 -2.13
N LEU A 63 -5.82 -17.83 -2.30
CA LEU A 63 -5.51 -17.17 -3.58
C LEU A 63 -5.28 -18.20 -4.70
N TYR A 64 -4.56 -19.28 -4.41
CA TYR A 64 -4.30 -20.34 -5.39
C TYR A 64 -5.59 -21.07 -5.76
N ILE A 65 -6.41 -21.44 -4.77
CA ILE A 65 -7.72 -22.05 -5.02
C ILE A 65 -8.65 -21.09 -5.80
N SER A 66 -8.58 -19.79 -5.54
CA SER A 66 -9.32 -18.78 -6.31
C SER A 66 -8.85 -18.71 -7.77
N GLY A 67 -7.56 -18.86 -8.05
CA GLY A 67 -7.03 -18.95 -9.41
C GLY A 67 -7.51 -20.18 -10.17
N MET A 68 -7.74 -21.29 -9.47
CA MET A 68 -8.36 -22.49 -10.03
C MET A 68 -9.85 -22.27 -10.30
N SER A 69 -10.59 -21.70 -9.34
CA SER A 69 -11.99 -21.30 -9.51
C SER A 69 -12.17 -20.40 -10.73
N PHE A 70 -11.31 -19.38 -10.88
CA PHE A 70 -11.29 -18.53 -12.05
C PHE A 70 -11.06 -19.34 -13.34
N SER A 71 -10.08 -20.23 -13.34
CA SER A 71 -9.73 -21.05 -14.49
C SER A 71 -10.82 -22.06 -14.91
N HIS A 72 -11.61 -22.57 -13.96
CA HIS A 72 -12.80 -23.38 -14.24
C HIS A 72 -13.89 -22.53 -14.89
N LYS A 73 -14.23 -21.40 -14.28
CA LYS A 73 -15.28 -20.48 -14.77
C LYS A 73 -14.95 -19.91 -16.15
N ALA A 74 -13.71 -19.50 -16.38
CA ALA A 74 -13.25 -18.98 -17.67
C ALA A 74 -13.36 -20.00 -18.82
N ARG A 75 -13.42 -21.30 -18.50
CA ARG A 75 -13.62 -22.39 -19.47
C ARG A 75 -15.03 -22.98 -19.43
N ASN A 76 -15.95 -22.34 -18.70
CA ASN A 76 -17.31 -22.82 -18.47
C ASN A 76 -17.38 -24.25 -17.89
N LEU A 77 -16.42 -24.60 -17.03
CA LEU A 77 -16.33 -25.91 -16.37
C LEU A 77 -16.96 -25.85 -14.97
N LYS A 78 -17.44 -27.00 -14.47
CA LYS A 78 -17.91 -27.14 -13.09
C LYS A 78 -16.80 -26.76 -12.10
N ASP A 79 -17.11 -25.85 -11.19
CA ASP A 79 -16.13 -25.35 -10.22
C ASP A 79 -16.05 -26.26 -8.98
N THR A 80 -15.17 -27.25 -9.02
CA THR A 80 -14.93 -28.18 -7.89
C THR A 80 -14.36 -27.51 -6.64
N THR A 81 -13.81 -26.30 -6.76
CA THR A 81 -13.27 -25.53 -5.62
C THR A 81 -14.33 -25.01 -4.66
N LYS A 82 -15.60 -24.98 -5.08
CA LYS A 82 -16.75 -24.56 -4.27
C LYS A 82 -17.41 -25.72 -3.52
N ASN A 83 -16.83 -26.92 -3.59
CA ASN A 83 -17.30 -28.05 -2.82
C ASN A 83 -17.25 -27.76 -1.30
N PHE A 84 -18.20 -28.33 -0.55
CA PHE A 84 -18.32 -28.17 0.90
C PHE A 84 -17.03 -28.57 1.64
N VAL A 85 -16.41 -29.69 1.27
CA VAL A 85 -15.18 -30.21 1.89
C VAL A 85 -14.02 -29.24 1.70
N VAL A 86 -13.84 -28.73 0.47
CA VAL A 86 -12.81 -27.74 0.13
C VAL A 86 -13.01 -26.46 0.94
N SER A 87 -14.26 -26.00 1.06
CA SER A 87 -14.59 -24.79 1.82
C SER A 87 -14.27 -24.96 3.30
N LYS A 88 -14.67 -26.08 3.90
CA LYS A 88 -14.38 -26.39 5.32
C LYS A 88 -12.89 -26.53 5.60
N MET A 89 -12.14 -27.10 4.67
CA MET A 89 -10.69 -27.22 4.81
C MET A 89 -9.98 -25.86 4.77
N LEU A 90 -10.43 -24.94 3.92
CA LEU A 90 -9.89 -23.58 3.86
C LEU A 90 -10.24 -22.75 5.11
N GLU A 91 -11.43 -22.97 5.69
CA GLU A 91 -11.84 -22.39 6.98
C GLU A 91 -10.99 -22.93 8.13
N ASP A 92 -10.80 -24.24 8.19
CA ASP A 92 -9.96 -24.90 9.20
C ASP A 92 -8.52 -24.40 9.15
N LEU A 93 -7.92 -24.38 7.96
CA LEU A 93 -6.57 -23.84 7.74
C LEU A 93 -6.46 -22.37 8.20
N HIS A 94 -7.52 -21.58 8.03
CA HIS A 94 -7.53 -20.21 8.53
C HIS A 94 -7.53 -20.12 10.05
N ARG A 95 -8.35 -20.95 10.70
CA ARG A 95 -8.54 -20.97 12.15
C ARG A 95 -7.31 -21.47 12.87
N ASN A 96 -6.64 -22.48 12.33
CA ASN A 96 -5.45 -23.09 12.95
C ASN A 96 -4.17 -22.30 12.70
N HIS A 97 -4.17 -21.40 11.70
CA HIS A 97 -3.01 -20.54 11.38
C HIS A 97 -3.41 -19.07 11.19
N PRO A 98 -3.94 -18.41 12.23
CA PRO A 98 -4.33 -17.01 12.13
C PRO A 98 -3.08 -16.16 11.84
N GLN A 99 -3.04 -15.57 10.64
CA GLN A 99 -1.97 -14.64 10.27
C GLN A 99 -2.32 -13.27 10.81
N ARG A 100 -1.65 -12.86 11.89
CA ARG A 100 -1.74 -11.48 12.39
C ARG A 100 -0.85 -10.58 11.53
N ASP A 101 -1.35 -9.40 11.17
CA ASP A 101 -0.51 -8.38 10.56
C ASP A 101 0.48 -7.89 11.61
N ASN A 102 1.74 -8.31 11.50
CA ASN A 102 2.78 -8.00 12.48
C ASN A 102 3.51 -6.69 12.18
N ARG A 103 3.05 -5.92 11.19
CA ARG A 103 3.72 -4.67 10.82
C ARG A 103 3.62 -3.66 11.96
N ALA A 104 4.77 -3.20 12.41
CA ALA A 104 4.85 -2.16 13.44
C ALA A 104 4.54 -0.78 12.83
N PRO A 105 3.94 0.16 13.60
CA PRO A 105 3.76 1.54 13.16
C PRO A 105 5.10 2.29 13.07
N ILE A 106 5.25 3.15 12.07
CA ILE A 106 6.28 4.21 12.11
C ILE A 106 5.67 5.38 12.86
N THR A 107 6.03 5.59 14.13
CA THR A 107 5.54 6.75 14.90
C THR A 107 6.11 8.06 14.34
N LEU A 108 5.55 9.21 14.74
CA LEU A 108 6.09 10.52 14.34
C LEU A 108 7.54 10.72 14.81
N SER A 109 7.89 10.21 16.00
CA SER A 109 9.27 10.22 16.52
C SER A 109 10.19 9.35 15.68
N LEU A 110 9.74 8.15 15.28
CA LEU A 110 10.52 7.26 14.43
C LEU A 110 10.71 7.84 13.03
N LEU A 111 9.67 8.45 12.48
CA LEU A 111 9.72 9.15 11.20
C LEU A 111 10.79 10.24 11.22
N ARG A 112 10.88 11.01 12.32
CA ARG A 112 11.91 12.03 12.51
C ARG A 112 13.32 11.42 12.50
N GLN A 113 13.54 10.34 13.24
CA GLN A 113 14.84 9.65 13.23
C GLN A 113 15.23 9.17 11.83
N ILE A 114 14.28 8.54 11.13
CA ILE A 114 14.47 8.03 9.77
C ILE A 114 14.86 9.15 8.79
N ILE A 115 14.17 10.30 8.81
CA ILE A 115 14.48 11.40 7.89
C ILE A 115 15.77 12.13 8.25
N ASP A 116 16.12 12.20 9.53
CA ASP A 116 17.34 12.86 10.00
C ASP A 116 18.59 12.02 9.66
N ALA A 117 18.43 10.70 9.46
CA ALA A 117 19.48 9.79 8.97
C ALA A 117 19.69 9.81 7.44
N LEU A 118 18.78 10.40 6.66
CA LEU A 118 18.88 10.38 5.19
C LEU A 118 20.17 11.03 4.64
N PRO A 119 20.66 12.17 5.17
CA PRO A 119 21.90 12.78 4.68
C PRO A 119 23.13 11.88 4.77
N SER A 120 23.19 10.92 5.70
CA SER A 120 24.30 9.95 5.79
C SER A 120 24.14 8.73 4.88
N ILE A 121 22.99 8.57 4.22
CA ILE A 121 22.65 7.39 3.40
C ILE A 121 22.60 7.74 1.92
N CYS A 122 22.05 8.91 1.61
CA CYS A 122 21.81 9.36 0.25
C CYS A 122 23.10 9.89 -0.37
N THR A 123 23.21 9.71 -1.70
CA THR A 123 24.38 10.12 -2.47
C THR A 123 24.48 11.64 -2.66
N SER A 124 23.40 12.38 -2.39
CA SER A 124 23.37 13.83 -2.50
C SER A 124 22.32 14.47 -1.59
N THR A 125 22.44 15.77 -1.40
CA THR A 125 21.43 16.60 -0.71
C THR A 125 20.08 16.53 -1.42
N TYR A 126 20.08 16.46 -2.76
CA TYR A 126 18.86 16.29 -3.56
C TYR A 126 18.16 14.95 -3.25
N GLU A 127 18.90 13.84 -3.27
CA GLU A 127 18.35 12.52 -2.96
C GLU A 127 17.81 12.46 -1.53
N SER A 128 18.52 13.06 -0.58
CA SER A 128 18.06 13.20 0.80
C SER A 128 16.70 13.92 0.86
N LEU A 129 16.56 15.00 0.09
CA LEU A 129 15.32 15.78 0.02
C LEU A 129 14.18 15.04 -0.69
N LEU A 130 14.47 14.26 -1.74
CA LEU A 130 13.54 13.37 -2.44
C LEU A 130 12.97 12.31 -1.50
N PHE A 131 13.84 11.57 -0.79
CA PHE A 131 13.42 10.53 0.14
C PHE A 131 12.71 11.11 1.37
N LYS A 132 13.18 12.24 1.89
CA LYS A 132 12.52 12.94 3.00
C LYS A 132 11.10 13.35 2.60
N SER A 133 10.93 13.96 1.43
CA SER A 133 9.62 14.40 0.94
C SER A 133 8.66 13.24 0.68
N SER A 134 9.16 12.13 0.13
CA SER A 134 8.34 10.95 -0.14
C SER A 134 7.96 10.17 1.13
N PHE A 135 8.82 10.09 2.15
CA PHE A 135 8.46 9.52 3.46
C PHE A 135 7.45 10.41 4.21
N MET A 136 7.65 11.73 4.20
CA MET A 136 6.66 12.69 4.72
C MET A 136 5.31 12.52 4.03
N MET A 137 5.32 12.37 2.69
CA MET A 137 4.12 12.14 1.92
C MET A 137 3.44 10.83 2.33
N ALA A 138 4.16 9.71 2.38
CA ALA A 138 3.62 8.41 2.77
C ALA A 138 2.92 8.45 4.15
N TYR A 139 3.51 9.18 5.10
CA TYR A 139 2.98 9.33 6.45
C TYR A 139 1.76 10.27 6.50
N PHE A 140 1.95 11.54 6.15
CA PHE A 140 0.95 12.59 6.37
C PHE A 140 -0.22 12.57 5.38
N SER A 141 -0.07 11.96 4.20
CA SER A 141 -1.18 11.75 3.27
C SER A 141 -1.86 10.40 3.46
N MET A 142 -1.26 9.50 4.24
CA MET A 142 -1.67 8.10 4.38
C MET A 142 -1.82 7.36 3.02
N LEU A 143 -1.16 7.85 1.96
CA LEU A 143 -1.15 7.19 0.67
C LEU A 143 -0.34 5.90 0.73
N ARG A 144 -0.76 4.89 -0.04
CA ARG A 144 0.11 3.76 -0.34
C ARG A 144 1.28 4.25 -1.16
N VAL A 145 2.45 3.64 -0.95
CA VAL A 145 3.64 3.92 -1.78
C VAL A 145 3.32 3.80 -3.28
N SER A 146 2.51 2.81 -3.69
CA SER A 146 2.13 2.62 -5.10
C SER A 146 1.19 3.68 -5.67
N GLU A 147 0.64 4.58 -4.86
CA GLU A 147 -0.25 5.67 -5.31
C GLU A 147 0.57 6.92 -5.74
N PHE A 148 1.83 7.02 -5.34
CA PHE A 148 2.69 8.17 -5.66
C PHE A 148 4.09 7.82 -6.19
N THR A 149 4.36 6.53 -6.41
CA THR A 149 5.60 6.03 -7.03
C THR A 149 5.30 5.10 -8.19
N THR A 150 6.29 4.90 -9.06
CA THR A 150 6.16 4.03 -10.22
C THR A 150 6.65 2.61 -9.95
N LYS A 151 6.37 1.67 -10.87
CA LYS A 151 6.90 0.30 -10.77
C LYS A 151 8.38 0.25 -11.17
N ASN A 152 8.73 0.98 -12.23
CA ASN A 152 10.07 1.02 -12.80
C ASN A 152 10.56 2.46 -13.00
N LYS A 153 11.88 2.66 -13.08
CA LYS A 153 12.52 3.98 -13.24
C LYS A 153 12.14 4.70 -14.53
N SER A 154 11.93 3.97 -15.62
CA SER A 154 11.56 4.52 -16.93
C SER A 154 10.06 4.74 -17.09
N ASP A 155 9.25 4.25 -16.15
CA ASP A 155 7.80 4.24 -16.23
C ASP A 155 7.23 5.66 -16.27
N SER A 156 6.49 5.93 -17.34
CA SER A 156 5.80 7.20 -17.60
C SER A 156 4.29 7.10 -17.34
N SER A 157 3.84 6.07 -16.63
CA SER A 157 2.42 5.84 -16.37
C SER A 157 1.75 7.01 -15.63
N THR A 158 0.44 7.11 -15.84
CA THR A 158 -0.47 8.06 -15.18
C THR A 158 -0.93 7.58 -13.81
N GLU A 159 -0.47 6.41 -13.35
CA GLU A 159 -0.90 5.79 -12.09
C GLU A 159 -0.30 6.49 -10.86
N ALA A 160 0.94 6.99 -10.97
CA ALA A 160 1.60 7.73 -9.89
C ALA A 160 1.19 9.20 -9.90
N LEU A 161 1.19 9.85 -8.72
CA LEU A 161 0.97 11.29 -8.60
C LEU A 161 1.86 12.10 -9.54
N HIS A 162 1.26 13.06 -10.23
CA HIS A 162 1.93 14.04 -11.06
C HIS A 162 1.98 15.41 -10.39
N LEU A 163 2.80 16.32 -10.92
CA LEU A 163 2.83 17.72 -10.47
C LEU A 163 1.43 18.37 -10.53
N SER A 164 0.64 18.06 -11.56
CA SER A 164 -0.72 18.59 -11.73
C SER A 164 -1.72 18.08 -10.69
N ASP A 165 -1.37 17.03 -9.94
CA ASP A 165 -2.21 16.52 -8.85
C ASP A 165 -1.98 17.25 -7.53
N VAL A 166 -0.98 18.12 -7.46
CA VAL A 166 -0.56 18.78 -6.23
C VAL A 166 -0.75 20.28 -6.33
N VAL A 167 -1.49 20.84 -5.37
CA VAL A 167 -1.64 22.29 -5.20
C VAL A 167 -1.11 22.67 -3.82
N LEU A 168 -0.18 23.63 -3.78
CA LEU A 168 0.52 24.07 -2.56
C LEU A 168 0.25 25.55 -2.26
N PRO A 169 -0.95 25.93 -1.82
CA PRO A 169 -1.16 27.25 -1.21
C PRO A 169 -0.32 27.40 0.07
N ASP A 170 -0.03 28.62 0.50
CA ASP A 170 0.98 28.89 1.56
C ASP A 170 0.82 28.14 2.88
N ARG A 171 -0.42 27.74 3.23
CA ARG A 171 -0.74 27.07 4.51
C ARG A 171 -1.18 25.63 4.35
N GLN A 172 -1.36 25.11 3.14
CA GLN A 172 -1.92 23.77 2.93
C GLN A 172 -1.29 23.08 1.71
N LEU A 173 -1.35 21.76 1.71
CA LEU A 173 -1.06 20.89 0.58
C LEU A 173 -2.36 20.18 0.21
N LYS A 174 -2.82 20.36 -1.02
CA LYS A 174 -3.95 19.63 -1.59
C LYS A 174 -3.43 18.63 -2.61
N ILE A 175 -3.86 17.38 -2.48
CA ILE A 175 -3.47 16.27 -3.36
C ILE A 175 -4.73 15.68 -3.97
N ASN A 176 -4.80 15.64 -5.29
CA ASN A 176 -5.85 14.98 -6.04
C ASN A 176 -5.48 13.51 -6.30
N ILE A 177 -6.22 12.59 -5.71
CA ILE A 177 -6.10 11.17 -6.04
C ILE A 177 -7.01 10.90 -7.23
N LYS A 178 -6.41 10.81 -8.42
CA LYS A 178 -7.12 10.60 -9.70
C LYS A 178 -7.97 9.32 -9.74
N LYS A 179 -7.57 8.24 -9.03
CA LYS A 179 -8.31 6.97 -8.88
C LYS A 179 -7.63 6.08 -7.83
N ASN A 180 -8.38 5.59 -6.85
CA ASN A 180 -7.92 4.53 -5.95
C ASN A 180 -8.23 3.17 -6.59
N LYS A 181 -7.37 2.16 -6.39
CA LYS A 181 -7.58 0.75 -6.82
C LYS A 181 -8.95 0.16 -6.43
N LYS A 182 -9.65 0.75 -5.47
CA LYS A 182 -10.99 0.33 -5.02
C LYS A 182 -12.15 1.19 -5.53
N ASP A 183 -11.88 2.34 -6.16
CA ASP A 183 -12.95 3.19 -6.67
C ASP A 183 -13.25 2.86 -8.14
N GLN A 184 -14.02 1.78 -8.32
CA GLN A 184 -14.52 1.36 -9.63
C GLN A 184 -15.48 2.39 -10.26
N ARG A 185 -15.95 3.39 -9.50
CA ARG A 185 -16.87 4.45 -9.95
C ARG A 185 -16.15 5.75 -10.35
N GLY A 186 -14.83 5.86 -10.12
CA GLY A 186 -13.99 6.90 -10.68
C GLY A 186 -14.13 8.29 -10.06
N HIS A 187 -14.48 8.39 -8.78
CA HIS A 187 -14.51 9.69 -8.09
C HIS A 187 -13.09 10.08 -7.67
N SER A 188 -12.68 11.30 -8.01
CA SER A 188 -11.48 11.89 -7.46
C SER A 188 -11.67 12.13 -5.96
N THR A 189 -10.65 11.80 -5.18
CA THR A 189 -10.60 12.08 -3.74
C THR A 189 -9.50 13.09 -3.47
N PHE A 190 -9.79 14.13 -2.69
CA PHE A 190 -8.80 15.10 -2.30
C PHE A 190 -8.29 14.82 -0.89
N ILE A 191 -6.97 14.87 -0.73
CA ILE A 191 -6.33 14.92 0.59
C ILE A 191 -5.87 16.36 0.82
N VAL A 192 -6.21 16.91 1.98
CA VAL A 192 -5.77 18.23 2.42
C VAL A 192 -4.91 18.08 3.68
N ILE A 193 -3.66 18.51 3.59
CA ILE A 193 -2.67 18.47 4.67
C ILE A 193 -2.34 19.90 5.07
N ASN A 194 -2.56 20.24 6.34
CA ASN A 194 -2.21 21.56 6.84
C ASN A 194 -0.71 21.69 7.10
N LYS A 195 -0.18 22.91 6.95
CA LYS A 195 1.18 23.24 7.36
C LYS A 195 1.34 23.00 8.85
N TYR A 196 2.30 22.14 9.21
CA TYR A 196 2.67 21.91 10.59
C TYR A 196 3.37 23.16 11.14
N ARG A 197 2.79 23.77 12.17
CA ARG A 197 3.26 25.05 12.75
C ARG A 197 4.36 24.88 13.77
N ASP A 198 4.29 23.81 14.55
CA ASP A 198 5.09 23.64 15.76
C ASP A 198 6.49 23.07 15.46
N ASN A 199 6.68 22.45 14.29
CA ASN A 199 7.96 21.91 13.90
C ASN A 199 8.19 21.94 12.38
N ALA A 200 9.06 22.86 11.95
CA ALA A 200 9.41 23.02 10.55
C ALA A 200 10.21 21.83 9.96
N SER A 201 10.92 21.05 10.78
CA SER A 201 11.78 19.96 10.30
C SER A 201 11.01 18.73 9.81
N ILE A 202 9.79 18.54 10.35
CA ILE A 202 8.84 17.47 10.03
C ILE A 202 7.55 18.00 9.37
N CYS A 203 7.59 19.23 8.84
CA CYS A 203 6.44 19.82 8.16
C CYS A 203 6.34 19.30 6.72
N PRO A 204 5.28 18.55 6.34
CA PRO A 204 5.16 17.98 5.00
C PRO A 204 5.03 19.07 3.92
N VAL A 205 4.31 20.16 4.20
CA VAL A 205 4.12 21.29 3.27
C VAL A 205 5.45 21.98 2.96
N LEU A 206 6.23 22.32 4.00
CA LEU A 206 7.53 22.98 3.81
C LEU A 206 8.55 22.06 3.14
N THR A 207 8.55 20.78 3.52
CA THR A 207 9.44 19.78 2.94
C THR A 207 9.16 19.60 1.45
N LEU A 208 7.87 19.43 1.07
CA LEU A 208 7.49 19.29 -0.33
C LEU A 208 7.78 20.57 -1.13
N LYS A 209 7.53 21.76 -0.55
CA LYS A 209 7.87 23.04 -1.19
C LYS A 209 9.37 23.12 -1.49
N LYS A 210 10.24 22.77 -0.52
CA LYS A 210 11.70 22.72 -0.72
C LYS A 210 12.09 21.74 -1.82
N TYR A 211 11.50 20.55 -1.82
CA TYR A 211 11.76 19.55 -2.87
C TYR A 211 11.37 20.06 -4.26
N LEU A 212 10.18 20.63 -4.41
CA LEU A 212 9.72 21.14 -5.70
C LEU A 212 10.58 22.28 -6.24
N SER A 213 11.12 23.13 -5.36
CA SER A 213 12.08 24.17 -5.75
C SER A 213 13.42 23.60 -6.25
N ALA A 214 13.81 22.41 -5.80
CA ALA A 214 15.05 21.74 -6.22
C ALA A 214 14.83 20.68 -7.32
N ARG A 215 13.57 20.30 -7.61
CA ARG A 215 13.22 19.26 -8.57
C ARG A 215 13.60 19.70 -9.99
N PRO A 216 14.35 18.88 -10.75
CA PRO A 216 14.66 19.22 -12.13
C PRO A 216 13.39 19.27 -12.98
N THR A 217 13.38 20.16 -13.97
CA THR A 217 12.33 20.18 -15.00
C THR A 217 12.84 19.41 -16.21
N VAL A 218 12.23 18.25 -16.48
CA VAL A 218 12.60 17.38 -17.60
C VAL A 218 11.39 17.22 -18.51
N SER A 219 11.58 17.49 -19.81
CA SER A 219 10.50 17.41 -20.80
C SER A 219 9.87 16.02 -20.83
N GLY A 220 8.53 15.96 -20.85
CA GLY A 220 7.77 14.71 -20.83
C GLY A 220 7.74 13.95 -19.50
N ARG A 221 8.35 14.49 -18.41
CA ARG A 221 8.39 13.86 -17.08
C ARG A 221 7.62 14.66 -16.04
N ASN A 222 6.38 14.24 -15.78
CA ASN A 222 5.45 14.95 -14.89
C ASN A 222 5.24 14.27 -13.53
N GLN A 223 5.92 13.15 -13.25
CA GLN A 223 5.84 12.46 -11.96
C GLN A 223 6.23 13.39 -10.81
N LEU A 224 5.46 13.42 -9.74
CA LEU A 224 5.75 14.27 -8.58
C LEU A 224 7.15 14.00 -8.04
N PHE A 225 7.49 12.73 -7.81
CA PHE A 225 8.78 12.30 -7.29
C PHE A 225 9.66 11.67 -8.37
N MET A 226 10.85 12.24 -8.57
CA MET A 226 11.85 11.78 -9.53
C MET A 226 13.27 12.04 -9.03
N HIS A 227 14.23 11.26 -9.52
CA HIS A 227 15.66 11.44 -9.34
C HIS A 227 16.18 12.62 -10.17
N PHE A 228 17.39 13.07 -9.84
CA PHE A 228 18.03 14.19 -10.54
C PHE A 228 18.26 13.90 -12.03
N ASP A 229 18.48 12.63 -12.37
CA ASP A 229 18.72 12.15 -13.74
C ASP A 229 17.46 12.06 -14.62
N GLY A 230 16.28 12.42 -14.10
CA GLY A 230 15.03 12.30 -14.85
C GLY A 230 14.22 11.05 -14.54
N SER A 231 14.78 10.06 -13.85
CA SER A 231 14.12 8.78 -13.61
C SER A 231 13.09 8.84 -12.49
N SER A 232 11.99 8.11 -12.64
CA SER A 232 10.89 8.10 -11.66
C SER A 232 11.31 7.39 -10.36
N LEU A 233 10.83 7.90 -9.22
CA LEU A 233 10.99 7.21 -7.93
C LEU A 233 10.12 5.94 -7.91
N THR A 234 10.75 4.79 -7.59
CA THR A 234 10.05 3.49 -7.65
C THR A 234 9.52 3.01 -6.30
N CYS A 235 8.46 2.19 -6.32
CA CYS A 235 7.92 1.50 -5.15
C CYS A 235 8.98 0.71 -4.37
N TYR A 236 9.90 0.06 -5.09
CA TYR A 236 10.97 -0.75 -4.50
C TYR A 236 11.90 0.10 -3.63
N GLN A 237 12.21 1.32 -4.04
CA GLN A 237 13.11 2.21 -3.31
C GLN A 237 12.54 2.66 -1.97
N LEU A 238 11.21 2.81 -1.87
CA LEU A 238 10.51 3.11 -0.61
C LEU A 238 10.06 1.84 0.14
N SER A 239 10.41 0.66 -0.35
CA SER A 239 10.06 -0.60 0.29
C SER A 239 10.99 -0.92 1.47
N ALA A 240 10.54 -1.87 2.30
CA ALA A 240 11.27 -2.41 3.45
C ALA A 240 12.61 -3.07 3.09
N ASN A 241 12.95 -3.19 1.81
CA ASN A 241 14.17 -3.81 1.30
C ASN A 241 15.11 -2.80 0.62
N SER A 242 14.85 -1.49 0.71
CA SER A 242 15.70 -0.46 0.10
C SER A 242 15.95 0.71 1.04
N MET A 243 15.51 1.95 0.74
CA MET A 243 15.89 3.13 1.55
C MET A 243 15.29 3.13 2.95
N LEU A 244 14.06 2.63 3.11
CA LEU A 244 13.48 2.50 4.44
C LEU A 244 14.33 1.57 5.31
N ARG A 245 14.81 0.44 4.75
CA ARG A 245 15.68 -0.49 5.46
C ARG A 245 17.00 0.13 5.88
N LYS A 246 17.66 0.81 4.95
CA LYS A 246 18.94 1.48 5.22
C LYS A 246 18.80 2.51 6.34
N SER A 247 17.75 3.32 6.28
CA SER A 247 17.46 4.34 7.29
C SER A 247 17.20 3.70 8.65
N VAL A 248 16.36 2.66 8.68
CA VAL A 248 16.01 1.98 9.92
C VAL A 248 17.22 1.29 10.57
N ASN A 249 18.09 0.69 9.76
CA ASN A 249 19.31 0.04 10.25
C ASN A 249 20.29 1.04 10.87
N ILE A 250 20.52 2.20 10.24
CA ILE A 250 21.42 3.23 10.79
C ILE A 250 20.87 3.81 12.09
N CYS A 251 19.55 3.94 12.21
CA CYS A 251 18.92 4.41 13.44
C CYS A 251 18.92 3.36 14.58
N ASN A 252 19.47 2.16 14.38
CA ASN A 252 19.47 1.05 15.36
C ASN A 252 18.08 0.73 15.93
N ILE A 253 17.04 0.81 15.09
CA ILE A 253 15.66 0.61 15.52
C ILE A 253 15.42 -0.88 15.82
N PRO A 254 14.83 -1.23 16.97
CA PRO A 254 14.47 -2.61 17.30
C PRO A 254 13.50 -3.22 16.28
N ASN A 255 13.66 -4.52 16.02
CA ASN A 255 12.81 -5.29 15.11
C ASN A 255 12.58 -4.63 13.73
N PRO A 256 13.65 -4.23 13.02
CA PRO A 256 13.55 -3.43 11.79
C PRO A 256 12.82 -4.14 10.65
N TYR A 257 12.64 -5.46 10.75
CA TYR A 257 11.94 -6.30 9.77
C TYR A 257 10.40 -6.16 9.83
N LEU A 258 9.88 -5.61 10.93
CA LEU A 258 8.46 -5.31 11.10
C LEU A 258 8.06 -3.99 10.43
N LEU A 259 9.03 -3.12 10.12
CA LEU A 259 8.80 -1.83 9.49
C LEU A 259 8.80 -1.96 7.97
N LYS A 260 7.63 -1.73 7.35
CA LYS A 260 7.42 -1.81 5.90
C LYS A 260 6.77 -0.54 5.38
N SER A 261 6.58 -0.43 4.07
CA SER A 261 5.92 0.73 3.46
C SER A 261 4.53 1.03 4.05
N HIS A 262 3.78 0.00 4.47
CA HIS A 262 2.50 0.18 5.15
C HIS A 262 2.63 0.77 6.55
N SER A 263 3.77 0.62 7.21
CA SER A 263 4.01 1.12 8.56
C SER A 263 3.86 2.64 8.69
N PHE A 264 4.09 3.40 7.61
CA PHE A 264 3.79 4.84 7.57
C PHE A 264 2.30 5.10 7.81
N ARG A 265 1.44 4.38 7.11
CA ARG A 265 -0.02 4.51 7.23
C ARG A 265 -0.52 4.05 8.60
N ILE A 266 0.02 2.94 9.10
CA ILE A 266 -0.32 2.42 10.43
C ILE A 266 0.01 3.49 11.47
N GLY A 267 1.23 4.03 11.46
CA GLY A 267 1.65 5.04 12.42
C GLY A 267 0.87 6.36 12.33
N ALA A 268 0.51 6.81 11.12
CA ALA A 268 -0.33 7.99 10.97
C ALA A 268 -1.77 7.77 11.47
N ALA A 269 -2.34 6.59 11.23
CA ALA A 269 -3.65 6.21 11.78
C ALA A 269 -3.64 6.12 13.31
N THR A 270 -2.62 5.49 13.88
CA THR A 270 -2.43 5.39 15.34
C THR A 270 -2.29 6.78 15.97
N GLU A 271 -1.50 7.68 15.35
CA GLU A 271 -1.34 9.06 15.82
C GLU A 271 -2.66 9.83 15.79
N ALA A 272 -3.45 9.69 14.72
CA ALA A 272 -4.77 10.32 14.62
C ALA A 272 -5.74 9.80 15.71
N SER A 273 -5.76 8.48 15.94
CA SER A 273 -6.56 7.85 16.99
C SER A 273 -6.16 8.34 18.38
N ASN A 274 -4.86 8.41 18.68
CA ASN A 274 -4.34 8.90 19.95
C ASN A 274 -4.71 10.37 20.22
N ARG A 275 -4.99 11.14 19.17
CA ARG A 275 -5.46 12.54 19.23
C ARG A 275 -6.98 12.67 19.34
N GLY A 276 -7.70 11.55 19.49
CA GLY A 276 -9.15 11.54 19.65
C GLY A 276 -9.92 11.80 18.35
N ILE A 277 -9.28 11.64 17.19
CA ILE A 277 -9.97 11.71 15.89
C ILE A 277 -10.62 10.34 15.65
N TYR A 278 -11.87 10.20 16.12
CA TYR A 278 -12.69 8.98 15.98
C TYR A 278 -13.78 9.14 14.90
N GLU A 279 -14.41 8.02 14.55
CA GLU A 279 -15.13 7.75 13.29
C GLU A 279 -16.42 8.56 13.03
N ASP A 280 -17.10 9.08 14.05
CA ASP A 280 -18.52 9.49 13.93
C ASP A 280 -18.78 10.84 13.21
N GLU A 281 -17.77 11.66 12.95
CA GLU A 281 -17.92 12.86 12.10
C GLU A 281 -17.77 12.56 10.59
N ALA A 282 -17.55 11.30 10.19
CA ALA A 282 -17.09 10.92 8.85
C ALA A 282 -18.19 10.45 7.86
N ILE A 283 -19.47 10.57 8.18
CA ILE A 283 -20.57 10.16 7.28
C ILE A 283 -21.71 11.18 7.29
N LYS A 284 -21.56 12.28 6.52
CA LYS A 284 -22.59 12.97 5.71
C LYS A 284 -22.15 14.41 5.39
N ASN A 285 -22.01 14.74 4.12
CA ASN A 285 -22.96 15.61 3.40
C ASN A 285 -22.56 15.75 1.93
N GLY A 286 -23.60 15.92 1.10
CA GLY A 286 -23.56 15.80 -0.35
C GLY A 286 -22.76 16.88 -1.06
N GLU A 287 -22.62 16.64 -2.37
CA GLU A 287 -21.95 17.43 -3.40
C GLU A 287 -20.45 17.12 -3.63
N GLY A 288 -20.21 16.02 -4.36
CA GLY A 288 -19.24 16.03 -5.46
C GLY A 288 -17.76 15.74 -5.18
N GLY A 289 -17.30 15.52 -3.95
CA GLY A 289 -15.91 15.12 -3.70
C GLY A 289 -15.59 14.72 -2.27
N ARG A 290 -14.82 13.64 -2.09
CA ARG A 290 -14.42 13.14 -0.77
C ARG A 290 -13.16 13.89 -0.31
N GLN A 291 -13.21 14.59 0.82
CA GLN A 291 -12.10 15.38 1.39
C GLN A 291 -11.56 14.72 2.67
N VAL A 292 -10.28 14.37 2.71
CA VAL A 292 -9.59 13.90 3.93
C VAL A 292 -8.76 15.06 4.48
N HIS A 293 -9.10 15.55 5.68
CA HIS A 293 -8.28 16.54 6.38
C HIS A 293 -7.35 15.81 7.34
N LEU A 294 -6.05 16.10 7.33
CA LEU A 294 -5.13 15.66 8.37
C LEU A 294 -4.43 16.91 8.92
N SER A 295 -4.89 17.35 10.11
CA SER A 295 -4.27 18.48 10.80
C SER A 295 -3.16 17.97 11.71
N ALA A 296 -1.92 18.13 11.27
CA ALA A 296 -0.74 17.98 12.13
C ALA A 296 -0.60 19.24 12.99
N THR A 297 -1.39 19.36 14.05
CA THR A 297 -1.28 20.45 15.03
C THR A 297 -1.25 19.87 16.43
N SER A 298 -0.31 20.29 17.27
CA SER A 298 -0.21 19.86 18.68
C SER A 298 -1.22 20.57 19.59
N GLY A 299 -2.48 20.65 19.14
CA GLY A 299 -3.56 21.28 19.87
C GLY A 299 -4.58 21.88 18.93
N PHE A 300 -5.75 21.25 18.83
CA PHE A 300 -6.94 21.88 18.28
C PHE A 300 -8.12 21.58 19.20
N ARG A 301 -8.47 22.58 20.03
CA ARG A 301 -9.85 22.79 20.46
C ARG A 301 -10.61 23.30 19.24
N GLY A 302 -11.68 22.61 18.86
CA GLY A 302 -12.62 23.10 17.85
C GLY A 302 -13.05 22.02 16.87
N LYS A 303 -14.30 21.57 17.05
CA LYS A 303 -15.09 20.74 16.14
C LYS A 303 -14.89 21.20 14.69
N ASN A 304 -14.63 20.25 13.78
CA ASN A 304 -15.04 20.27 12.36
C ASN A 304 -14.42 19.09 11.58
N ASN A 305 -15.26 18.10 11.30
CA ASN A 305 -15.32 17.18 10.15
C ASN A 305 -13.99 16.68 9.57
N PHE A 306 -13.60 15.48 10.01
CA PHE A 306 -12.46 14.71 9.49
C PHE A 306 -12.95 13.39 8.87
N PHE A 307 -12.50 13.06 7.66
CA PHE A 307 -12.81 11.79 6.99
C PHE A 307 -11.56 10.92 6.88
N ILE A 308 -11.65 9.65 7.28
CA ILE A 308 -10.59 8.64 7.08
C ILE A 308 -11.15 7.48 6.23
N CYS A 309 -10.35 6.95 5.32
CA CYS A 309 -10.72 5.88 4.39
C CYS A 309 -10.99 4.54 5.12
N THR A 310 -12.00 3.78 4.67
CA THR A 310 -12.55 2.52 5.24
C THR A 310 -11.52 1.39 5.51
N GLU A 311 -10.30 1.54 5.04
CA GLU A 311 -9.22 0.58 5.20
C GLU A 311 -8.41 0.79 6.49
N VAL A 312 -8.59 1.94 7.13
CA VAL A 312 -7.98 2.27 8.42
C VAL A 312 -8.66 1.51 9.57
N ASN A 313 -9.93 1.13 9.43
CA ASN A 313 -10.66 0.33 10.43
C ASN A 313 -10.00 -1.03 10.70
N ASN A 314 -9.52 -1.72 9.66
CA ASN A 314 -8.79 -2.98 9.83
C ASN A 314 -7.41 -2.79 10.46
N ILE A 315 -6.84 -1.59 10.40
CA ILE A 315 -5.53 -1.27 10.98
C ILE A 315 -5.69 -0.82 12.44
N ILE A 316 -6.66 0.03 12.74
CA ILE A 316 -6.98 0.51 14.10
C ILE A 316 -7.53 -0.63 14.96
N ALA A 317 -8.46 -1.45 14.45
CA ALA A 317 -9.02 -2.58 15.21
C ALA A 317 -7.98 -3.65 15.59
N ASN A 318 -6.86 -3.73 14.85
CA ASN A 318 -5.74 -4.61 15.15
C ASN A 318 -4.63 -3.95 15.99
N SER A 319 -4.64 -2.62 16.16
CA SER A 319 -3.66 -1.89 16.99
C SER A 319 -4.14 -1.63 18.42
N LEU A 320 -5.45 -1.82 18.68
CA LEU A 320 -6.09 -1.60 19.98
C LEU A 320 -6.39 -2.92 20.75
N LYS A 321 -5.69 -4.01 20.43
CA LYS A 321 -5.79 -5.30 21.13
C LYS A 321 -4.44 -5.81 21.60
#